data_AF-A0A0F0CQ73-F1
#
_entry.id   AF-A0A0F0CQ73-F1
#
_cell.length_a   1.000
_cell.length_b   1.000
_cell.length_c   1.000
_cell.angle_alpha   90.00
_cell.angle_beta   90.00
_cell.angle_gamma   90.00
#
_symmetry.space_group_name_H-M   'P 1'
#
loop_
_entity.id
_entity.type
_entity.pdbx_description
1 polymer ?
#
loop_
_entity_poly.entity_id
_entity_poly.type
_entity_poly.pdbx_seq_one_letter_code
_entity_poly.pdbx_strand_id
1 'polypeptide(L)'
;MAFSFYNSGGVGFAAEAVKDAANTATIVEAAPAVVEVYPINNVNDIGIAIDSGTIKSRYQGNTDKVIIHIQDAHCNYEAQDNINKILDQLSKECGLNMISVEGAEGVVDTSWFRAFPDEEIRKEVATYFMKKGEITGAEFFSITGDYKGTIFGAETKDDYITNLKAFTKTYPHKPIM
;
A
#
# COMPACT_ATOMS: atom_id res chain seq x y z
N MET A 1 -2.22 49.91 5.72
CA MET A 1 -2.95 50.28 4.49
C MET A 1 -4.38 49.82 4.70
N ALA A 2 -5.29 50.76 4.98
CA ALA A 2 -6.67 50.50 5.41
C ALA A 2 -7.62 50.93 4.29
N PHE A 3 -8.63 50.12 4.00
CA PHE A 3 -9.77 50.54 3.18
C PHE A 3 -11.04 50.44 4.04
N SER A 4 -11.66 51.60 4.22
CA SER A 4 -12.93 51.82 4.91
C SER A 4 -14.07 51.75 3.89
N PHE A 5 -15.14 51.02 4.21
CA PHE A 5 -16.41 51.14 3.51
C PHE A 5 -17.41 51.88 4.41
N TYR A 6 -17.98 52.95 3.85
CA TYR A 6 -19.03 53.79 4.42
C TYR A 6 -20.36 53.04 4.41
N ASN A 7 -21.10 53.05 5.52
CA ASN A 7 -22.47 52.57 5.59
C ASN A 7 -23.41 53.77 5.78
N SER A 8 -24.44 53.91 4.94
CA SER A 8 -25.44 54.95 5.02
C SER A 8 -26.85 54.37 4.90
N GLY A 9 -27.68 54.64 5.91
CA GLY A 9 -29.15 54.65 5.79
C GLY A 9 -29.83 53.35 6.19
N GLY A 10 -30.47 53.37 7.36
CA GLY A 10 -31.30 52.27 7.85
C GLY A 10 -32.75 52.31 7.37
N VAL A 11 -33.44 51.20 7.61
CA VAL A 11 -34.86 51.10 7.95
C VAL A 11 -35.03 49.85 8.82
N GLY A 12 -35.72 50.00 9.95
CA GLY A 12 -35.91 48.92 10.92
C GLY A 12 -37.10 48.03 10.59
N PHE A 13 -37.02 46.77 11.02
CA PHE A 13 -38.14 45.92 11.37
C PHE A 13 -37.73 45.06 12.58
N ALA A 14 -38.59 45.02 13.60
CA ALA A 14 -38.49 44.16 14.77
C ALA A 14 -39.47 42.98 14.66
N ALA A 15 -39.29 41.99 15.55
CA ALA A 15 -39.93 40.66 15.66
C ALA A 15 -39.22 39.58 14.82
N GLU A 16 -38.90 38.38 15.31
CA GLU A 16 -39.35 37.63 16.49
C GLU A 16 -38.31 36.53 16.80
N ALA A 17 -38.09 36.20 18.07
CA ALA A 17 -37.15 35.16 18.47
C ALA A 17 -37.74 33.77 18.20
N VAL A 18 -37.23 33.06 17.19
CA VAL A 18 -37.45 31.61 17.05
C VAL A 18 -36.32 30.89 17.77
N LYS A 19 -36.66 30.25 18.89
CA LYS A 19 -35.79 29.30 19.59
C LYS A 19 -35.83 27.98 18.83
N ASP A 20 -34.91 27.79 17.89
CA ASP A 20 -34.60 26.45 17.41
C ASP A 20 -33.40 25.89 18.18
N ALA A 21 -33.70 24.91 19.01
CA ALA A 21 -32.74 24.08 19.72
C ALA A 21 -31.99 23.21 18.69
N ALA A 22 -30.91 23.74 18.13
CA ALA A 22 -29.98 22.95 17.33
C ALA A 22 -29.04 22.17 18.25
N ASN A 23 -29.42 20.92 18.47
CA ASN A 23 -28.67 19.81 19.03
C ASN A 23 -27.17 19.88 18.68
N THR A 24 -26.30 20.13 19.66
CA THR A 24 -24.84 20.02 19.53
C THR A 24 -24.48 18.54 19.59
N ALA A 25 -24.68 17.84 18.47
CA ALA A 25 -24.13 16.49 18.31
C ALA A 25 -22.62 16.64 18.08
N THR A 26 -21.84 16.42 19.13
CA THR A 26 -20.41 16.10 19.02
C THR A 26 -20.25 14.92 18.07
N ILE A 27 -19.68 15.16 16.89
CA ILE A 27 -19.17 14.08 16.04
C ILE A 27 -17.89 13.61 16.72
N VAL A 28 -18.01 12.56 17.52
CA VAL A 28 -16.88 11.72 17.91
C VAL A 28 -16.56 10.85 16.69
N GLU A 29 -15.51 11.21 15.98
CA GLU A 29 -14.90 10.31 14.98
C GLU A 29 -14.48 9.04 15.72
N ALA A 30 -15.15 7.93 15.43
CA ALA A 30 -14.83 6.65 16.04
C ALA A 30 -13.40 6.27 15.64
N ALA A 31 -12.55 6.01 16.63
CA ALA A 31 -11.22 5.45 16.40
C ALA A 31 -11.36 4.18 15.52
N PRO A 32 -10.45 3.98 14.54
CA PRO A 32 -10.53 2.81 13.68
C PRO A 32 -10.52 1.54 14.53
N ALA A 33 -11.40 0.60 14.21
CA ALA A 33 -11.50 -0.67 14.90
C ALA A 33 -10.12 -1.33 14.95
N VAL A 34 -9.67 -1.68 16.16
CA VAL A 34 -8.44 -2.45 16.35
C VAL A 34 -8.65 -3.78 15.62
N VAL A 35 -7.97 -3.98 14.50
CA VAL A 35 -7.93 -5.29 13.84
C VAL A 35 -7.18 -6.20 14.81
N GLU A 36 -7.89 -7.12 15.47
CA GLU A 36 -7.22 -8.15 16.26
C GLU A 36 -6.37 -9.00 15.31
N VAL A 37 -5.07 -8.72 15.30
CA VAL A 37 -4.09 -9.52 14.57
C VAL A 37 -3.93 -10.83 15.34
N TYR A 38 -4.52 -11.90 14.84
CA TYR A 38 -4.34 -13.22 15.41
C TYR A 38 -2.92 -13.71 15.09
N PRO A 39 -2.15 -14.19 16.08
CA PRO A 39 -0.85 -14.78 15.82
C PRO A 39 -1.03 -16.01 14.91
N ILE A 40 -0.31 -16.04 13.80
CA ILE A 40 -0.29 -17.19 12.92
C ILE A 40 0.48 -18.31 13.62
N ASN A 41 -0.26 -19.20 14.28
CA ASN A 41 0.34 -20.29 15.07
C ASN A 41 0.70 -21.50 14.20
N ASN A 42 0.18 -21.60 12.97
CA ASN A 42 0.40 -22.72 12.08
C ASN A 42 0.39 -22.25 10.62
N VAL A 43 1.48 -22.53 9.90
CA VAL A 43 1.64 -22.15 8.48
C VAL A 43 0.61 -22.81 7.57
N ASN A 44 -0.06 -23.87 8.00
CA ASN A 44 -1.11 -24.54 7.23
C ASN A 44 -2.42 -23.75 7.18
N ASP A 45 -2.63 -22.83 8.13
CA ASP A 45 -3.85 -22.05 8.22
C ASP A 45 -3.81 -20.80 7.32
N ILE A 46 -2.64 -20.46 6.78
CA ILE A 46 -2.47 -19.32 5.85
C ILE A 46 -2.99 -19.71 4.47
N GLY A 47 -4.10 -19.12 4.04
CA GLY A 47 -4.64 -19.24 2.68
C GLY A 47 -4.32 -18.04 1.80
N ILE A 48 -4.53 -18.20 0.50
CA ILE A 48 -4.67 -17.09 -0.46
C ILE A 48 -5.87 -17.38 -1.35
N ALA A 49 -6.51 -16.34 -1.88
CA ALA A 49 -7.57 -16.50 -2.87
C ALA A 49 -7.07 -17.27 -4.11
N ILE A 50 -7.86 -18.24 -4.58
CA ILE A 50 -7.48 -19.17 -5.65
C ILE A 50 -7.26 -18.48 -7.01
N ASP A 51 -7.91 -17.34 -7.21
CA ASP A 51 -7.78 -16.49 -8.41
C ASP A 51 -6.55 -15.59 -8.39
N SER A 52 -5.92 -15.43 -7.22
CA SER A 52 -4.78 -14.54 -7.00
C SER A 52 -3.44 -15.29 -7.02
N GLY A 53 -3.42 -16.59 -6.74
CA GLY A 53 -2.19 -17.37 -6.87
C GLY A 53 -2.30 -18.83 -6.45
N THR A 54 -1.16 -19.51 -6.39
CA THR A 54 -1.06 -20.91 -5.94
C THR A 54 0.07 -21.09 -4.96
N ILE A 55 -0.21 -21.78 -3.85
CA ILE A 55 0.79 -22.14 -2.84
C ILE A 55 1.61 -23.32 -3.35
N LYS A 56 2.92 -23.12 -3.52
CA LYS A 56 3.84 -24.16 -4.02
C LYS A 56 4.32 -25.12 -2.95
N SER A 57 4.53 -24.62 -1.74
CA SER A 57 5.11 -25.38 -0.63
C SER A 57 4.86 -24.71 0.70
N ARG A 58 4.90 -25.49 1.78
CA ARG A 58 4.81 -25.02 3.17
C ARG A 58 5.89 -25.70 4.00
N TYR A 59 6.49 -24.97 4.92
CA TYR A 59 7.51 -25.49 5.84
C TYR A 59 7.26 -24.94 7.24
N GLN A 60 7.33 -25.81 8.24
CA GLN A 60 7.24 -25.42 9.65
C GLN A 60 8.66 -25.25 10.20
N GLY A 61 8.98 -24.03 10.63
CA GLY A 61 10.22 -23.72 11.32
C GLY A 61 10.14 -23.96 12.84
N ASN A 62 11.25 -23.67 13.52
CA ASN A 62 11.38 -23.82 14.98
C ASN A 62 11.02 -22.54 15.76
N THR A 63 10.61 -21.48 15.06
CA THR A 63 10.24 -20.18 15.64
C THR A 63 8.79 -19.85 15.31
N ASP A 64 8.22 -18.88 16.03
CA ASP A 64 6.90 -18.29 15.79
C ASP A 64 6.86 -17.29 14.61
N LYS A 65 8.03 -16.94 14.05
CA LYS A 65 8.12 -16.09 12.87
C LYS A 65 7.65 -16.81 11.61
N VAL A 66 6.82 -16.13 10.83
CA VAL A 66 6.34 -16.59 9.53
C VAL A 66 6.98 -15.77 8.42
N ILE A 67 7.46 -16.47 7.38
CA ILE A 67 7.95 -15.87 6.14
C ILE A 67 7.05 -16.37 5.01
N ILE A 68 6.46 -15.43 4.27
CA ILE A 68 5.68 -15.73 3.06
C ILE A 68 6.52 -15.29 1.88
N HIS A 69 6.89 -16.26 1.04
CA HIS A 69 7.66 -16.00 -0.17
C HIS A 69 6.73 -16.00 -1.38
N ILE A 70 6.65 -14.86 -2.07
CA ILE A 70 5.84 -14.68 -3.28
C ILE A 70 6.79 -14.63 -4.47
N GLN A 71 6.56 -15.47 -5.47
CA GLN A 71 7.35 -15.46 -6.71
C GLN A 71 6.79 -14.41 -7.66
N ASP A 72 7.60 -13.41 -7.98
CA ASP A 72 7.21 -12.30 -8.84
C ASP A 72 7.54 -12.57 -10.32
N ALA A 73 6.52 -12.52 -11.19
CA ALA A 73 6.71 -12.34 -12.62
C ALA A 73 6.80 -10.83 -12.90
N HIS A 74 8.02 -10.30 -12.77
CA HIS A 74 8.26 -8.86 -12.79
C HIS A 74 7.78 -8.20 -14.09
N CYS A 75 7.28 -6.96 -13.99
CA CYS A 75 6.69 -6.18 -15.07
C CYS A 75 5.46 -6.82 -15.78
N ASN A 76 4.93 -7.94 -15.29
CA ASN A 76 3.65 -8.48 -15.76
C ASN A 76 2.50 -7.87 -14.95
N TYR A 77 1.66 -7.06 -15.59
CA TYR A 77 0.57 -6.36 -14.91
C TYR A 77 -0.38 -7.30 -14.14
N GLU A 78 -0.78 -8.43 -14.73
CA GLU A 78 -1.68 -9.37 -14.05
C GLU A 78 -1.02 -10.00 -12.82
N ALA A 79 0.27 -10.33 -12.91
CA ALA A 79 1.02 -10.84 -11.76
C ALA A 79 1.15 -9.79 -10.66
N GLN A 80 1.45 -8.53 -10.99
CA GLN A 80 1.55 -7.44 -10.02
C GLN A 80 0.20 -7.14 -9.35
N ASP A 81 -0.89 -7.15 -10.12
CA ASP A 81 -2.26 -7.01 -9.59
C ASP A 81 -2.62 -8.15 -8.63
N ASN A 82 -2.23 -9.38 -8.96
CA ASN A 82 -2.41 -10.54 -8.09
C ASN A 82 -1.56 -10.47 -6.83
N ILE A 83 -0.32 -9.99 -6.90
CA ILE A 83 0.52 -9.71 -5.73
C ILE A 83 -0.18 -8.69 -4.82
N ASN A 84 -0.71 -7.60 -5.37
CA ASN A 84 -1.48 -6.62 -4.62
C ASN A 84 -2.66 -7.25 -3.87
N LYS A 85 -3.44 -8.14 -4.51
CA LYS A 85 -4.55 -8.87 -3.86
C LYS A 85 -4.08 -9.77 -2.72
N ILE A 86 -2.97 -10.50 -2.93
CA ILE A 86 -2.39 -11.36 -1.89
C ILE A 86 -1.94 -10.51 -0.70
N LEU A 87 -1.26 -9.38 -0.94
CA LEU A 87 -0.79 -8.49 0.12
C LEU A 87 -1.95 -7.86 0.90
N ASP A 88 -3.02 -7.44 0.21
CA ASP A 88 -4.23 -6.92 0.85
C ASP A 88 -4.90 -7.96 1.75
N GLN A 89 -5.05 -9.20 1.28
CA GLN A 89 -5.57 -10.31 2.09
C GLN A 89 -4.69 -10.57 3.32
N LEU A 90 -3.38 -10.75 3.12
CA LEU A 90 -2.44 -11.03 4.21
C LEU A 90 -2.34 -9.88 5.20
N SER A 91 -2.46 -8.64 4.75
CA SER A 91 -2.49 -7.47 5.65
C SER A 91 -3.70 -7.50 6.57
N LYS A 92 -4.87 -7.93 6.07
CA LYS A 92 -6.12 -7.99 6.83
C LYS A 92 -6.21 -9.21 7.75
N GLU A 93 -5.71 -10.35 7.29
CA GLU A 93 -5.87 -11.64 7.98
C GLU A 93 -4.69 -12.01 8.88
N CYS A 94 -3.48 -11.53 8.56
CA CYS A 94 -2.24 -12.01 9.16
C CYS A 94 -1.41 -10.91 9.84
N GLY A 95 -1.86 -9.66 9.80
CA GLY A 95 -1.14 -8.52 10.38
C GLY A 95 0.25 -8.32 9.79
N LEU A 96 0.35 -8.38 8.46
CA LEU A 96 1.58 -8.15 7.71
C LEU A 96 2.26 -6.83 8.14
N ASN A 97 3.47 -6.91 8.70
CA ASN A 97 4.18 -5.75 9.25
C ASN A 97 5.34 -5.25 8.35
N MET A 98 5.85 -6.11 7.48
CA MET A 98 6.98 -5.83 6.61
C MET A 98 6.81 -6.57 5.28
N ILE A 99 7.10 -5.88 4.18
CA ILE A 99 7.21 -6.44 2.85
C ILE A 99 8.64 -6.25 2.39
N SER A 100 9.30 -7.34 2.00
CA SER A 100 10.64 -7.29 1.42
C SER A 100 10.54 -7.45 -0.10
N VAL A 101 11.18 -6.59 -0.88
CA VAL A 101 11.12 -6.61 -2.36
C VAL A 101 12.50 -6.73 -2.99
N GLU A 102 12.62 -7.52 -4.06
CA GLU A 102 13.80 -7.52 -4.93
C GLU A 102 13.86 -6.22 -5.75
N GLY A 103 15.04 -5.85 -6.24
CA GLY A 103 15.23 -4.64 -7.06
C GLY A 103 15.38 -3.33 -6.28
N ALA A 104 15.44 -3.40 -4.95
CA ALA A 104 15.58 -2.22 -4.08
C ALA A 104 16.58 -2.46 -2.94
N GLU A 105 17.14 -1.37 -2.43
CA GLU A 105 17.98 -1.31 -1.23
C GLU A 105 17.36 -0.31 -0.24
N GLY A 106 17.29 -0.69 1.04
CA GLY A 106 16.76 0.20 2.08
C GLY A 106 15.24 0.35 2.07
N VAL A 107 14.73 1.42 2.68
CA VAL A 107 13.28 1.68 2.74
C VAL A 107 12.78 2.16 1.37
N VAL A 108 11.71 1.54 0.88
CA VAL A 108 10.98 1.99 -0.31
C VAL A 108 9.87 2.95 0.13
N ASP A 109 10.13 4.25 -0.03
CA ASP A 109 9.21 5.31 0.41
C ASP A 109 8.17 5.66 -0.68
N THR A 110 6.92 5.27 -0.42
CA THR A 110 5.76 5.58 -1.27
C THR A 110 4.90 6.73 -0.71
N SER A 111 5.32 7.36 0.39
CA SER A 111 4.52 8.36 1.12
C SER A 111 4.17 9.58 0.27
N TRP A 112 5.08 10.02 -0.60
CA TRP A 112 4.87 11.16 -1.49
C TRP A 112 3.73 10.91 -2.49
N PHE A 113 3.61 9.68 -3.00
CA PHE A 113 2.55 9.32 -3.94
C PHE A 113 1.24 9.07 -3.18
N ARG A 114 1.32 8.41 -2.03
CA ARG A 114 0.19 8.23 -1.12
C ARG A 114 -0.40 9.56 -0.62
N ALA A 115 0.40 10.60 -0.45
CA ALA A 115 -0.06 11.91 0.02
C ALA A 115 -1.01 12.63 -0.95
N PHE A 116 -1.17 12.14 -2.18
CA PHE A 116 -2.13 12.70 -3.12
C PHE A 116 -3.58 12.47 -2.61
N PRO A 117 -4.40 13.52 -2.44
CA PRO A 117 -5.64 13.46 -1.66
C PRO A 117 -6.81 12.80 -2.40
N ASP A 118 -6.81 12.83 -3.74
CA ASP A 118 -7.88 12.22 -4.54
C ASP A 118 -7.54 10.76 -4.81
N GLU A 119 -8.30 9.86 -4.17
CA GLU A 119 -8.02 8.42 -4.19
C GLU A 119 -8.22 7.80 -5.57
N GLU A 120 -9.20 8.27 -6.33
CA GLU A 120 -9.52 7.76 -7.67
C GLU A 120 -8.40 8.11 -8.65
N ILE A 121 -7.97 9.37 -8.65
CA ILE A 121 -6.84 9.82 -9.47
C ILE A 121 -5.55 9.12 -9.03
N ARG A 122 -5.30 9.00 -7.71
CA ARG A 122 -4.12 8.29 -7.20
C ARG A 122 -4.07 6.84 -7.70
N LYS A 123 -5.21 6.14 -7.63
CA LYS A 123 -5.33 4.76 -8.13
C LYS A 123 -5.18 4.67 -9.63
N GLU A 124 -5.75 5.60 -10.40
CA GLU A 124 -5.61 5.64 -11.85
C GLU A 124 -4.14 5.80 -12.27
N VAL A 125 -3.43 6.77 -11.68
CA VAL A 125 -2.02 7.03 -11.96
C VAL A 125 -1.14 5.86 -11.51
N ALA A 126 -1.40 5.28 -10.33
CA ALA A 126 -0.68 4.09 -9.87
C ALA A 126 -0.90 2.90 -10.81
N THR A 127 -2.13 2.71 -11.31
CA THR A 127 -2.46 1.67 -12.28
C THR A 127 -1.69 1.88 -13.58
N TYR A 128 -1.57 3.13 -14.04
CA TYR A 128 -0.76 3.47 -15.22
C TYR A 128 0.70 3.07 -15.03
N PHE A 129 1.34 3.45 -13.93
CA PHE A 129 2.74 3.12 -13.66
C PHE A 129 2.96 1.62 -13.47
N MET A 130 2.02 0.92 -12.82
CA MET A 130 2.10 -0.55 -12.67
C MET A 130 1.99 -1.25 -14.02
N LYS A 131 1.13 -0.78 -14.93
CA LYS A 131 1.05 -1.27 -16.32
C LYS A 131 2.33 -1.01 -17.13
N LYS A 132 3.09 0.02 -16.78
CA LYS A 132 4.38 0.34 -17.39
C LYS A 132 5.55 -0.45 -16.80
N GLY A 133 5.33 -1.13 -15.67
CA GLY A 133 6.40 -1.78 -14.90
C GLY A 133 7.30 -0.77 -14.19
N GLU A 134 6.83 0.45 -13.94
CA GLU A 134 7.57 1.48 -13.22
C GLU A 134 7.37 1.39 -11.70
N ILE A 135 6.28 0.76 -11.26
CA ILE A 135 6.05 0.39 -9.86
C ILE A 135 5.62 -1.07 -9.76
N THR A 136 5.92 -1.69 -8.63
CA THR A 136 5.52 -3.06 -8.26
C THR A 136 4.12 -3.12 -7.66
N GLY A 137 3.57 -4.32 -7.54
CA GLY A 137 2.33 -4.59 -6.83
C GLY A 137 2.42 -4.28 -5.34
N ALA A 138 3.61 -4.40 -4.73
CA ALA A 138 3.86 -4.01 -3.34
C ALA A 138 3.78 -2.48 -3.17
N GLU A 139 4.38 -1.72 -4.09
CA GLU A 139 4.27 -0.26 -4.08
C GLU A 139 2.84 0.18 -4.37
N PHE A 140 2.17 -0.41 -5.36
CA PHE A 140 0.77 -0.13 -5.66
C PHE A 140 -0.13 -0.37 -4.43
N PHE A 141 0.08 -1.49 -3.73
CA PHE A 141 -0.62 -1.83 -2.49
C PHE A 141 -0.43 -0.75 -1.41
N SER A 142 0.81 -0.28 -1.22
CA SER A 142 1.11 0.78 -0.25
C SER A 142 0.58 2.16 -0.65
N ILE A 143 0.57 2.47 -1.95
CA ILE A 143 0.09 3.76 -2.48
C ILE A 143 -1.44 3.86 -2.36
N THR A 144 -2.15 2.78 -2.67
CA THR A 144 -3.61 2.79 -2.81
C THR A 144 -4.35 2.28 -1.57
N GLY A 145 -3.66 1.57 -0.67
CA GLY A 145 -4.21 1.04 0.56
C GLY A 145 -3.85 1.83 1.82
N ASP A 146 -4.26 1.29 2.97
CA ASP A 146 -3.91 1.84 4.30
C ASP A 146 -2.77 1.07 4.99
N TYR A 147 -1.87 0.48 4.21
CA TYR A 147 -0.75 -0.28 4.76
C TYR A 147 0.09 0.58 5.72
N LYS A 148 0.30 0.10 6.94
CA LYS A 148 1.06 0.78 8.00
C LYS A 148 2.45 0.18 8.24
N GLY A 149 2.76 -0.92 7.55
CA GLY A 149 4.06 -1.58 7.66
C GLY A 149 5.13 -0.88 6.83
N THR A 150 6.27 -1.56 6.68
CA THR A 150 7.42 -1.04 5.91
C THR A 150 7.66 -1.89 4.67
N ILE A 151 7.91 -1.23 3.53
CA ILE A 151 8.49 -1.88 2.36
C ILE A 151 10.01 -1.69 2.41
N PHE A 152 10.76 -2.76 2.30
CA PHE A 152 12.22 -2.75 2.41
C PHE A 152 12.87 -3.58 1.30
N GLY A 153 14.01 -3.12 0.80
CA GLY A 153 14.82 -3.82 -0.19
C GLY A 153 15.42 -5.11 0.36
N ALA A 154 15.25 -6.20 -0.38
CA ALA A 154 15.79 -7.53 -0.04
C ALA A 154 17.28 -7.68 -0.38
N GLU A 155 17.88 -6.73 -1.09
CA GLU A 155 19.26 -6.78 -1.56
C GLU A 155 20.05 -5.52 -1.21
N THR A 156 21.38 -5.63 -1.28
CA THR A 156 22.29 -4.49 -1.25
C THR A 156 22.70 -4.09 -2.66
N LYS A 157 23.15 -2.85 -2.82
CA LYS A 157 23.70 -2.40 -4.11
C LYS A 157 24.89 -3.27 -4.58
N ASP A 158 25.71 -3.74 -3.66
CA ASP A 158 26.86 -4.58 -3.99
C ASP A 158 26.44 -5.97 -4.49
N ASP A 159 25.40 -6.56 -3.89
CA ASP A 159 24.80 -7.82 -4.35
C ASP A 159 24.19 -7.65 -5.74
N TYR A 160 23.46 -6.57 -5.98
CA TYR A 160 22.90 -6.24 -7.29
C TYR A 160 24.00 -6.15 -8.36
N ILE A 161 25.06 -5.39 -8.10
CA ILE A 161 26.17 -5.22 -9.05
C ILE A 161 26.90 -6.55 -9.29
N THR A 162 27.04 -7.38 -8.27
CA THR A 162 27.65 -8.70 -8.39
C THR A 162 26.81 -9.62 -9.29
N ASN A 163 25.50 -9.67 -9.05
CA ASN A 163 24.56 -10.45 -9.85
C ASN A 163 24.49 -9.93 -11.30
N LEU A 164 24.45 -8.61 -11.50
CA LEU A 164 24.47 -8.01 -12.83
C LEU A 164 25.73 -8.39 -13.60
N LYS A 165 26.91 -8.32 -12.97
CA LYS A 165 28.18 -8.75 -13.60
C LYS A 165 28.16 -10.24 -13.97
N ALA A 166 27.65 -11.09 -13.08
CA ALA A 166 27.53 -12.53 -13.34
C ALA A 166 26.59 -12.79 -14.53
N PHE A 167 25.46 -12.08 -14.58
CA PHE A 167 24.51 -12.14 -15.69
C PHE A 167 25.14 -11.67 -16.99
N THR A 168 25.71 -10.45 -17.05
CA THR A 168 26.31 -9.90 -18.28
C THR A 168 27.49 -10.74 -18.77
N LYS A 169 28.26 -11.37 -17.88
CA LYS A 169 29.35 -12.28 -18.25
C LYS A 169 28.84 -13.57 -18.90
N THR A 170 27.71 -14.10 -18.44
CA THR A 170 27.19 -15.40 -18.90
C THR A 170 26.22 -15.27 -20.07
N TYR A 171 25.50 -14.14 -20.18
CA TYR A 171 24.49 -13.90 -21.20
C TYR A 171 24.98 -14.10 -22.66
N PRO A 172 26.19 -13.68 -23.06
CA PRO A 172 26.72 -13.92 -24.41
C PRO A 172 26.91 -15.41 -24.75
N HIS A 173 27.00 -16.27 -23.74
CA HIS A 173 27.16 -17.72 -23.91
C HIS A 173 25.81 -18.46 -23.90
N LYS A 174 24.69 -17.74 -23.82
CA LYS A 174 23.36 -18.35 -23.89
C LYS A 174 23.20 -19.02 -25.28
N PRO A 175 23.02 -20.35 -25.34
CA PRO A 175 22.78 -21.01 -26.61
C PRO A 175 21.51 -20.45 -27.25
N ILE A 176 21.57 -20.19 -28.56
CA ILE A 176 20.38 -19.88 -29.34
C ILE A 176 19.61 -21.20 -29.46
N MET A 177 18.49 -21.31 -28.75
CA MET A 177 17.51 -22.39 -28.94
C MET A 177 16.62 -22.07 -30.14
#